data_AF-A0AAD4UXW5-F1
#
_entry.id   AF-A0AAD4UXW5-F1
#
_cell.length_a   1.000
_cell.length_b   1.000
_cell.length_c   1.000
_cell.angle_alpha   90.00
_cell.angle_beta   90.00
_cell.angle_gamma   90.00
#
_symmetry.space_group_name_H-M   'P 1'
#
loop_
_entity.id
_entity.type
_entity.pdbx_description
1 polymer ?
#
loop_
_entity_poly.entity_id
_entity_poly.type
_entity_poly.pdbx_seq_one_letter_code
_entity_poly.pdbx_strand_id
1 'polypeptide(L)'
;MLTSPSLRSLKEAIKCLLEMNQERARASQSFILVSLQQFEEETEIGGNRYSRTLEELNKFKEIGDPFTKEYFQIFQSVYMQQTLMLEKLKLPKNKLDKKLKSIHAWRKVSTMIFVAIIAAVWICSAVAAAMAGPPVAAALAAVYPYSLNGEVD
;
A
#
# COMPACT_ATOMS: atom_id res chain seq x y z
N MET A 1 -3.27 2.04 16.68
CA MET A 1 -4.10 0.90 17.16
C MET A 1 -5.37 0.86 16.32
N LEU A 2 -5.42 0.00 15.29
CA LEU A 2 -6.69 -0.40 14.71
C LEU A 2 -7.33 -1.35 15.71
N THR A 3 -8.45 -0.95 16.29
CA THR A 3 -9.21 -1.77 17.22
C THR A 3 -9.67 -3.04 16.50
N SER A 4 -9.16 -4.19 16.96
CA SER A 4 -9.54 -5.56 16.55
C SER A 4 -11.04 -5.84 16.37
N PRO A 5 -11.99 -5.18 17.07
CA PRO A 5 -13.42 -5.38 16.80
C PRO A 5 -13.89 -4.92 15.39
N SER A 6 -13.31 -3.87 14.81
CA SER A 6 -13.81 -3.34 13.51
C SER A 6 -13.43 -4.24 12.33
N LEU A 7 -12.26 -4.89 12.36
CA LEU A 7 -11.85 -5.80 11.30
C LEU A 7 -12.65 -7.10 11.34
N ARG A 8 -12.96 -7.60 12.55
CA ARG A 8 -13.78 -8.79 12.75
C ARG A 8 -15.19 -8.55 12.21
N SER A 9 -15.84 -7.46 12.61
CA SER A 9 -17.17 -7.09 12.14
C SER A 9 -17.22 -6.91 10.61
N LEU A 10 -16.19 -6.29 10.01
CA LEU A 10 -16.10 -6.14 8.57
C LEU A 10 -16.02 -7.49 7.84
N LYS A 11 -15.21 -8.43 8.35
CA LYS A 11 -15.08 -9.77 7.77
C LYS A 11 -16.39 -10.54 7.80
N GLU A 12 -17.09 -10.52 8.93
CA GLU A 12 -18.39 -11.20 9.05
C GLU A 12 -19.44 -10.57 8.12
N ALA A 13 -19.48 -9.24 8.01
CA ALA A 13 -20.41 -8.56 7.11
C ALA A 13 -20.13 -8.85 5.62
N ILE A 14 -18.85 -8.92 5.23
CA ILE A 14 -18.47 -9.32 3.85
C ILE A 14 -18.84 -10.78 3.59
N LYS A 15 -18.59 -11.68 4.55
CA LYS A 15 -18.96 -13.08 4.44
C LYS A 15 -20.47 -13.24 4.26
N CYS A 16 -21.26 -12.56 5.08
CA CYS A 16 -22.71 -12.55 5.00
C CYS A 16 -23.20 -12.02 3.63
N LEU A 17 -22.66 -10.91 3.14
CA LEU A 17 -22.98 -10.39 1.80
C LEU A 17 -22.67 -11.39 0.68
N LEU A 18 -21.54 -12.09 0.77
CA LEU A 18 -21.14 -13.08 -0.21
C LEU A 18 -22.11 -14.27 -0.22
N GLU A 19 -22.44 -14.80 0.96
CA GLU A 19 -23.39 -15.91 1.12
C GLU A 19 -24.77 -15.55 0.55
N MET A 20 -25.29 -14.35 0.87
CA MET A 20 -26.57 -13.88 0.34
C MET A 20 -26.59 -13.79 -1.18
N ASN A 21 -25.55 -13.22 -1.81
CA ASN A 21 -25.47 -13.14 -3.27
C ASN A 21 -25.39 -14.53 -3.90
N GLN A 22 -24.63 -15.44 -3.30
CA GLN A 22 -24.44 -16.78 -3.82
C GLN A 22 -25.71 -17.62 -3.74
N GLU A 23 -26.44 -17.55 -2.63
CA GLU A 23 -27.74 -18.22 -2.48
C GLU A 23 -28.76 -17.69 -3.50
N ARG A 24 -28.84 -16.36 -3.66
CA ARG A 24 -29.75 -15.74 -4.62
C ARG A 24 -29.41 -16.09 -6.07
N ALA A 25 -28.12 -16.05 -6.44
CA ALA A 25 -27.67 -16.45 -7.77
C ALA A 25 -28.03 -17.91 -8.08
N ARG A 26 -27.86 -18.81 -7.11
CA ARG A 26 -28.26 -20.23 -7.25
C ARG A 26 -29.77 -20.40 -7.37
N ALA A 27 -30.55 -19.68 -6.56
CA ALA A 27 -32.00 -19.73 -6.65
C ALA A 27 -32.46 -19.30 -8.05
N SER A 28 -32.01 -18.13 -8.53
CA SER A 28 -32.33 -17.62 -9.86
C SER A 28 -31.94 -18.59 -10.98
N GLN A 29 -30.74 -19.16 -10.91
CA GLN A 29 -30.27 -20.13 -11.89
C GLN A 29 -31.14 -21.40 -11.92
N SER A 30 -31.56 -21.87 -10.74
CA SER A 30 -32.39 -23.08 -10.62
C SER A 30 -33.76 -22.87 -11.27
N PHE A 31 -34.42 -21.73 -11.02
CA PHE A 31 -35.72 -21.41 -11.65
C PHE A 31 -35.62 -21.33 -13.17
N ILE A 32 -34.58 -20.70 -13.70
CA ILE A 32 -34.35 -20.60 -15.15
C ILE A 32 -34.14 -21.99 -15.77
N LEU A 33 -33.33 -22.85 -15.14
CA LEU A 33 -33.09 -24.21 -15.62
C LEU A 33 -34.35 -25.06 -15.62
N VAL A 34 -35.14 -25.01 -14.54
CA VAL A 34 -36.41 -25.74 -14.45
C VAL A 34 -37.37 -25.26 -15.53
N SER A 35 -37.48 -23.95 -15.74
CA SER A 35 -38.32 -23.37 -16.80
C SER A 35 -37.88 -23.81 -18.19
N LEU A 36 -36.57 -23.90 -18.46
CA LEU A 36 -36.03 -24.39 -19.74
C LEU A 36 -36.31 -25.87 -19.97
N GLN A 37 -36.22 -26.71 -18.93
CA GLN A 37 -36.57 -28.13 -19.02
C GLN A 37 -38.06 -28.32 -19.29
N GLN A 38 -38.91 -27.59 -18.56
CA GLN A 38 -40.36 -27.59 -18.75
C GLN A 38 -40.74 -27.19 -20.19
N PHE A 39 -40.03 -26.20 -20.74
CA PHE A 39 -40.22 -25.73 -22.10
C PHE A 39 -39.88 -26.78 -23.15
N GLU A 40 -38.79 -27.53 -22.95
CA GLU A 40 -38.36 -28.60 -23.85
C GLU A 40 -39.31 -29.80 -23.81
N GLU A 41 -39.88 -30.11 -22.64
CA GLU A 41 -40.88 -31.18 -22.46
C GLU A 41 -42.29 -30.81 -22.96
N GLU A 42 -42.65 -29.53 -23.01
CA GLU A 42 -43.96 -29.05 -23.46
C GLU A 42 -44.10 -29.09 -25.00
N THR A 43 -44.33 -30.28 -25.55
CA THR A 43 -44.54 -30.51 -26.99
C THR A 43 -45.99 -30.35 -27.47
N GLU A 44 -46.93 -29.93 -26.61
CA GLU A 44 -48.36 -29.82 -26.95
C GLU A 44 -48.62 -28.79 -28.07
N ILE A 45 -49.48 -29.15 -29.02
CA ILE A 45 -49.87 -28.29 -30.14
C ILE A 45 -51.23 -27.66 -29.80
N GLY A 46 -51.24 -26.40 -29.37
CA GLY A 46 -52.47 -25.67 -29.02
C GLY A 46 -52.22 -24.39 -28.22
N GLY A 47 -53.28 -23.63 -27.94
CA GLY A 47 -53.20 -22.32 -27.27
C GLY A 47 -52.73 -22.32 -25.81
N ASN A 48 -52.63 -23.49 -25.16
CA ASN A 48 -52.13 -23.65 -23.79
C ASN A 48 -50.66 -24.09 -23.73
N ARG A 49 -49.96 -24.07 -24.87
CA ARG A 49 -48.53 -24.38 -24.96
C ARG A 49 -47.74 -23.42 -24.07
N TYR A 50 -46.80 -23.97 -23.30
CA TYR A 50 -45.94 -23.24 -22.37
C TYR A 50 -46.58 -22.78 -21.06
N SER A 51 -47.79 -23.23 -20.73
CA SER A 51 -48.48 -22.80 -19.51
C SER A 51 -47.70 -23.14 -18.24
N ARG A 52 -47.02 -24.29 -18.15
CA ARG A 52 -46.18 -24.63 -16.99
C ARG A 52 -44.87 -23.86 -16.99
N THR A 53 -44.24 -23.69 -18.15
CA THR A 53 -43.05 -22.83 -18.28
C THR A 53 -43.34 -21.40 -17.79
N LEU A 54 -44.49 -20.86 -18.17
CA LEU A 54 -44.90 -19.50 -17.81
C LEU A 54 -45.21 -19.41 -16.30
N GLU A 55 -45.77 -20.46 -15.69
CA GLU A 55 -45.96 -20.56 -14.25
C GLU A 55 -44.63 -20.48 -13.48
N GLU A 56 -43.62 -21.26 -13.89
CA GLU A 56 -42.28 -21.27 -13.27
C GLU A 56 -41.54 -19.94 -13.46
N LEU A 57 -41.65 -19.33 -14.64
CA LEU A 57 -41.12 -17.99 -14.88
C LEU A 57 -41.83 -16.91 -14.05
N ASN A 58 -43.13 -17.08 -13.75
CA ASN A 58 -43.85 -16.16 -12.89
C ASN A 58 -43.43 -16.32 -11.43
N LYS A 59 -43.17 -17.56 -10.96
CA LYS A 59 -42.53 -17.82 -9.66
C LYS A 59 -41.15 -17.14 -9.56
N PHE A 60 -40.36 -17.19 -10.63
CA PHE A 60 -39.09 -16.44 -10.70
C PHE A 60 -39.30 -14.93 -10.59
N LYS A 61 -40.31 -14.38 -11.27
CA LYS A 61 -40.64 -12.95 -11.20
C LYS A 61 -41.09 -12.53 -9.79
N GLU A 62 -41.78 -13.41 -9.07
CA GLU A 62 -42.23 -13.17 -7.68
C GLU A 62 -41.09 -13.12 -6.67
N ILE A 63 -39.95 -13.76 -6.95
CA ILE A 63 -38.72 -13.64 -6.13
C ILE A 63 -38.20 -12.19 -6.11
N GLY A 64 -38.58 -11.39 -7.11
CA GLY A 64 -38.33 -9.94 -7.14
C GLY A 64 -36.87 -9.58 -7.38
N ASP A 65 -36.47 -8.38 -6.94
CA ASP A 65 -35.11 -7.87 -7.13
C ASP A 65 -34.10 -8.70 -6.30
N PRO A 66 -33.06 -9.29 -6.94
CA PRO A 66 -32.00 -9.98 -6.22
C PRO A 66 -31.28 -9.07 -5.21
N PHE A 67 -31.29 -7.75 -5.40
CA PHE A 67 -30.69 -6.79 -4.50
C PHE A 67 -31.74 -6.15 -3.58
N THR A 68 -32.12 -6.85 -2.51
CA THR A 68 -33.07 -6.31 -1.53
C THR A 68 -32.48 -5.14 -0.74
N LYS A 69 -33.35 -4.38 -0.08
CA LYS A 69 -32.95 -3.27 0.80
C LYS A 69 -31.93 -3.69 1.87
N GLU A 70 -32.05 -4.91 2.39
CA GLU A 70 -31.12 -5.50 3.37
C GLU A 70 -29.72 -5.67 2.80
N TYR A 71 -29.62 -6.17 1.56
CA TYR A 71 -28.35 -6.26 0.86
C TYR A 71 -27.67 -4.89 0.76
N PHE A 72 -28.41 -3.87 0.31
CA PHE A 72 -27.88 -2.52 0.19
C PHE A 72 -27.48 -1.91 1.54
N GLN A 73 -28.20 -2.20 2.61
CA GLN A 73 -27.84 -1.74 3.95
C GLN A 73 -26.52 -2.34 4.44
N ILE A 74 -26.35 -3.67 4.30
CA ILE A 74 -25.12 -4.34 4.71
C ILE A 74 -23.96 -3.90 3.80
N PHE A 75 -24.20 -3.80 2.49
CA PHE A 75 -23.23 -3.32 1.51
C PHE A 75 -22.76 -1.89 1.83
N GLN A 76 -23.68 -0.98 2.09
CA GLN A 76 -23.37 0.41 2.44
C GLN A 76 -22.57 0.48 3.76
N SER A 77 -22.95 -0.31 4.76
CA SER A 77 -22.21 -0.41 6.02
C SER A 77 -20.76 -0.87 5.80
N VAL A 78 -20.57 -1.95 5.05
CA VAL A 78 -19.25 -2.49 4.68
C VAL A 78 -18.43 -1.45 3.90
N TYR A 79 -19.05 -0.80 2.92
CA TYR A 79 -18.40 0.22 2.09
C TYR A 79 -17.92 1.43 2.92
N MET A 80 -18.77 1.93 3.82
CA MET A 80 -18.39 3.05 4.72
C MET A 80 -17.28 2.63 5.67
N GLN A 81 -17.36 1.44 6.23
CA GLN A 81 -16.33 0.92 7.14
C GLN A 81 -14.98 0.72 6.44
N GLN A 82 -14.96 0.21 5.20
CA GLN A 82 -13.74 0.11 4.40
C GLN A 82 -13.14 1.49 4.08
N THR A 83 -13.99 2.45 3.71
CA THR A 83 -13.57 3.82 3.39
C THR A 83 -12.90 4.48 4.60
N LEU A 84 -13.51 4.37 5.79
CA LEU A 84 -12.94 4.88 7.04
C LEU A 84 -11.63 4.19 7.42
N MET A 85 -11.53 2.87 7.22
CA MET A 85 -10.27 2.13 7.46
C MET A 85 -9.16 2.60 6.51
N LEU A 86 -9.47 2.77 5.23
CA LEU A 86 -8.54 3.27 4.23
C LEU A 86 -8.04 4.68 4.58
N GLU A 87 -8.93 5.57 5.01
CA GLU A 87 -8.56 6.92 5.42
C GLU A 87 -7.64 6.92 6.65
N LYS A 88 -7.95 6.08 7.66
CA LYS A 88 -7.11 5.88 8.84
C LYS A 88 -5.74 5.30 8.53
N LEU A 89 -5.58 4.59 7.41
CA LEU A 89 -4.28 4.08 6.95
C LEU A 89 -3.52 5.11 6.08
N LYS A 90 -4.22 5.94 5.30
CA LYS A 90 -3.62 7.00 4.47
C LYS A 90 -2.93 8.07 5.32
N LEU A 91 -3.56 8.51 6.42
CA LEU A 91 -3.01 9.50 7.35
C LEU A 91 -1.60 9.14 7.89
N PRO A 92 -1.41 7.98 8.54
CA PRO A 92 -0.09 7.58 9.04
C PRO A 92 0.89 7.29 7.92
N LYS A 93 0.44 6.74 6.77
CA LYS A 93 1.30 6.53 5.59
C LYS A 93 1.91 7.84 5.09
N ASN A 94 1.10 8.90 4.97
CA ASN A 94 1.58 10.22 4.53
C ASN A 94 2.56 10.84 5.54
N LYS A 95 2.34 10.62 6.84
CA LYS A 95 3.27 11.09 7.89
C LYS A 95 4.61 10.34 7.82
N LEU A 96 4.57 9.03 7.63
CA LEU A 96 5.77 8.20 7.47
C LEU A 96 6.55 8.57 6.21
N ASP A 97 5.86 8.79 5.08
CA ASP A 97 6.50 9.20 3.82
C ASP A 97 7.24 10.54 3.96
N LYS A 98 6.64 11.52 4.64
CA LYS A 98 7.31 12.80 4.95
C LYS A 98 8.55 12.63 5.80
N LYS A 99 8.49 11.80 6.85
CA LYS A 99 9.64 11.51 7.71
C LYS A 99 10.75 10.78 6.95
N LEU A 100 10.38 9.80 6.12
CA LEU A 100 11.34 9.03 5.32
C LEU A 100 12.06 9.94 4.31
N LYS A 101 11.33 10.84 3.64
CA LYS A 101 11.92 11.88 2.77
C LYS A 101 12.90 12.78 3.51
N SER A 102 12.54 13.24 4.71
CA SER A 102 13.43 14.06 5.56
C SER A 102 14.69 13.31 5.98
N ILE A 103 14.56 12.06 6.45
CA ILE A 103 15.71 11.21 6.81
C ILE A 103 16.59 10.94 5.60
N HIS A 104 16.00 10.69 4.43
CA HIS A 104 16.74 10.46 3.20
C HIS A 104 17.54 11.70 2.77
N ALA A 105 16.94 12.90 2.88
CA ALA A 105 17.63 14.16 2.63
C ALA A 105 18.77 14.39 3.63
N TRP A 106 18.51 14.20 4.94
CA TRP A 106 19.54 14.36 5.97
C TRP A 106 20.70 13.39 5.80
N ARG A 107 20.41 12.13 5.40
CA ARG A 107 21.44 11.14 5.06
C ARG A 107 22.32 11.62 3.92
N LYS A 108 21.76 12.16 2.83
CA LYS A 108 22.54 12.70 1.72
C LYS A 108 23.48 13.82 2.16
N VAL A 109 22.96 14.79 2.93
CA VAL A 109 23.77 15.91 3.45
C VAL A 109 24.89 15.39 4.35
N SER A 110 24.57 14.49 5.28
CA SER A 110 25.57 13.88 6.16
C SER A 110 26.65 13.14 5.37
N THR A 111 26.27 12.35 4.36
CA THR A 111 27.22 11.67 3.49
C THR A 111 28.11 12.66 2.73
N MET A 112 27.58 13.77 2.21
CA MET A 112 28.41 14.79 1.55
C MET A 112 29.41 15.43 2.50
N ILE A 113 29.01 15.70 3.75
CA ILE A 113 29.91 16.24 4.78
C ILE A 113 31.03 15.25 5.07
N PHE A 114 30.70 13.96 5.28
CA PHE A 114 31.71 12.93 5.50
C PHE A 114 32.71 12.83 4.33
N VAL A 115 32.23 12.82 3.10
CA VAL A 115 33.08 12.78 1.90
C VAL A 115 33.99 14.01 1.84
N ALA A 116 33.46 15.21 2.13
CA ALA A 116 34.24 16.44 2.12
C ALA A 116 35.35 16.44 3.19
N ILE A 117 35.04 16.00 4.42
CA ILE A 117 36.03 15.89 5.51
C ILE A 117 37.13 14.90 5.12
N ILE A 118 36.76 13.73 4.60
CA ILE A 118 37.74 12.73 4.17
C ILE A 118 38.62 13.31 3.06
N ALA A 119 38.05 13.93 2.03
CA ALA A 119 38.83 14.55 0.95
C ALA A 119 39.80 15.63 1.46
N ALA A 120 39.37 16.47 2.41
CA ALA A 120 40.22 17.47 3.03
C ALA A 120 41.40 16.85 3.79
N VAL A 121 41.16 15.81 4.60
CA VAL A 121 42.23 15.07 5.31
C VAL A 121 43.22 14.46 4.32
N TRP A 122 42.73 13.88 3.22
CA TRP A 122 43.57 13.31 2.17
C TRP A 122 44.48 14.37 1.51
N ILE A 123 43.92 15.54 1.17
CA ILE A 123 44.68 16.65 0.59
C ILE A 123 45.70 17.21 1.59
N CYS A 124 45.29 17.45 2.84
CA CYS A 124 46.17 17.97 3.89
C CYS A 124 47.34 17.02 4.18
N SER A 125 47.09 15.70 4.15
CA SER A 125 48.13 14.69 4.30
C SER A 125 49.19 14.78 3.20
N ALA A 126 48.77 14.96 1.94
CA ALA A 126 49.69 15.13 0.81
C ALA A 126 50.55 16.39 0.94
N VAL A 127 49.97 17.53 1.35
CA VAL A 127 50.69 18.79 1.53
C VAL A 127 51.70 18.70 2.68
N ALA A 128 51.31 18.12 3.82
CA ALA A 128 52.22 17.95 4.97
C ALA A 128 53.44 17.09 4.61
N ALA A 129 53.26 16.02 3.83
CA ALA A 129 54.35 15.19 3.35
C ALA A 129 55.32 15.96 2.42
N ALA A 130 54.80 16.85 1.56
CA ALA A 130 55.63 17.67 0.69
C ALA A 130 56.45 18.74 1.46
N MET A 131 55.87 19.32 2.52
CA MET A 131 56.55 20.30 3.38
C MET A 131 57.65 19.69 4.26
N ALA A 132 57.52 18.41 4.62
CA ALA A 132 58.58 17.68 5.31
C ALA A 132 59.77 17.29 4.41
N GLY A 133 59.69 17.62 3.10
CA GLY A 133 60.76 17.40 2.16
C GLY A 133 61.98 18.33 2.40
N PRO A 134 63.21 17.88 2.10
CA PRO A 134 64.44 18.66 2.24
C PRO A 134 64.43 20.09 1.65
N PRO A 135 63.77 20.38 0.49
CA PRO A 135 63.82 21.71 -0.12
C PRO A 135 63.14 22.81 0.70
N VAL A 136 62.07 22.48 1.43
CA VAL A 136 61.26 23.46 2.17
C VAL A 136 61.91 23.78 3.51
N ALA A 137 62.54 22.79 4.16
CA ALA A 137 63.35 22.99 5.36
C ALA A 137 64.56 23.90 5.09
N ALA A 138 65.22 23.73 3.93
CA ALA A 138 66.32 24.59 3.52
C ALA A 138 65.88 26.04 3.25
N ALA A 139 64.71 26.23 2.63
CA ALA A 139 64.16 27.56 2.37
C ALA A 139 63.73 28.29 3.66
N LEU A 140 63.16 27.58 4.64
CA LEU A 140 62.80 28.17 5.93
C LEU A 140 64.02 28.47 6.81
N ALA A 141 65.04 27.61 6.81
CA ALA A 141 66.29 27.86 7.53
C ALA A 141 67.06 29.09 7.00
N ALA A 142 66.91 29.41 5.70
CA ALA A 142 67.51 30.60 5.10
C ALA A 142 66.78 31.92 5.49
N VAL A 143 65.52 31.84 5.92
CA VAL A 143 64.69 33.01 6.27
C VAL A 143 64.65 33.27 7.79
N TYR A 144 64.84 32.23 8.61
CA TYR A 144 64.86 32.34 10.06
C TYR A 144 66.18 31.81 10.65
N PRO A 145 67.21 32.65 10.85
CA PRO A 145 68.33 32.29 11.70
C PRO A 145 67.86 32.32 13.17
N TYR A 146 67.32 31.22 13.69
CA TYR A 146 66.91 31.13 15.09
C TYR A 146 68.14 30.86 15.97
N SER A 147 68.57 31.85 16.76
CA SER A 147 69.54 31.65 17.85
C SER A 147 68.89 30.83 18.97
N LEU A 148 69.18 29.53 19.00
CA LEU A 148 69.13 28.72 20.22
C LEU A 148 70.55 28.21 20.46
N ASN A 149 71.30 28.95 21.27
CA ASN A 149 72.57 28.50 21.82
C ASN A 149 72.31 27.32 22.76
N GLY A 150 73.13 26.30 22.60
CA GLY A 150 73.09 25.07 23.37
C GLY A 150 73.31 25.28 24.85
N GLU A 151 72.70 24.36 25.58
CA GLU A 151 73.03 23.91 26.92
C GLU A 151 74.51 23.47 27.00
N VAL A 152 75.16 23.76 28.14
CA VAL A 152 76.02 22.89 28.97
C VAL A 152 77.09 23.74 29.69
N ASP A 153 77.12 23.55 31.02
CA ASP A 153 78.02 24.04 32.09
C ASP A 153 77.90 25.48 32.61
#